data_AF-A0A959NTE7-F1
#
_entry.id   AF-A0A959NTE7-F1
#
_cell.length_a   1.000
_cell.length_b   1.000
_cell.length_c   1.000
_cell.angle_alpha   90.00
_cell.angle_beta   90.00
_cell.angle_gamma   90.00
#
_symmetry.space_group_name_H-M   'P 1'
#
loop_
_entity.id
_entity.type
_entity.pdbx_description
1 polymer ?
#
loop_
_entity_poly.entity_id
_entity_poly.type
_entity_poly.pdbx_seq_one_letter_code
_entity_poly.pdbx_strand_id
1 'polypeptide(L)'
;MEQFEKSIDELQNKQPEWDAKSIFSKLIQKDQLVGDLYSINYDEGKVLVHDFHRQKVGGIPSLSFLIATRINLDEEIDYKDEDASIILLRVMDAAQIPQDKEAESIRINTSQRISGEVDKNWDGEESMDLNTRHVLSFSGISCRIVGTFFLEEDENKPHDGLKLKFGSDISNYYSNKGFKIFKPNAEALEEIVNYCDPLNLKSHIEKYGETERVKLGSVRYASTNRKHQQVDNVPVYIYPADLLSQ
;
A
#
# COMPACT_ATOMS: atom_id res chain seq x y z
N MET A 1 -39.62 -9.67 -22.91
CA MET A 1 -38.75 -10.67 -22.28
C MET A 1 -37.31 -10.48 -22.75
N GLU A 2 -37.03 -10.37 -24.05
CA GLU A 2 -35.67 -10.07 -24.56
C GLU A 2 -34.99 -8.81 -23.98
N GLN A 3 -35.72 -7.72 -23.74
CA GLN A 3 -35.14 -6.52 -23.09
C GLN A 3 -34.79 -6.75 -21.62
N PHE A 4 -35.48 -7.65 -20.93
CA PHE A 4 -35.27 -8.00 -19.53
C PHE A 4 -34.11 -9.00 -19.39
N GLU A 5 -33.99 -9.96 -20.31
CA GLU A 5 -32.86 -10.88 -20.39
C GLU A 5 -31.57 -10.13 -20.75
N LYS A 6 -31.60 -9.22 -21.73
CA LYS A 6 -30.43 -8.37 -22.05
C LYS A 6 -29.97 -7.50 -20.89
N SER A 7 -30.89 -6.97 -20.08
CA SER A 7 -30.52 -6.17 -18.91
C SER A 7 -30.01 -7.02 -17.73
N ILE A 8 -30.44 -8.28 -17.62
CA ILE A 8 -29.87 -9.25 -16.66
C ILE A 8 -28.46 -9.68 -17.11
N ASP A 9 -28.25 -9.93 -18.40
CA ASP A 9 -26.94 -10.28 -18.95
C ASP A 9 -25.93 -9.11 -18.82
N GLU A 10 -26.39 -7.87 -19.05
CA GLU A 10 -25.58 -6.66 -18.82
C GLU A 10 -25.22 -6.45 -17.34
N LEU A 11 -26.12 -6.80 -16.41
CA LEU A 11 -25.86 -6.74 -14.97
C LEU A 11 -24.90 -7.85 -14.51
N GLN A 12 -25.04 -9.07 -15.05
CA GLN A 12 -24.13 -10.18 -14.75
C GLN A 12 -22.70 -9.90 -15.23
N ASN A 13 -22.54 -9.25 -16.38
CA ASN A 13 -21.21 -8.87 -16.89
C ASN A 13 -20.54 -7.76 -16.05
N LYS A 14 -21.33 -6.89 -15.40
CA LYS A 14 -20.81 -5.80 -14.52
C LYS A 14 -20.57 -6.23 -13.07
N GLN A 15 -21.09 -7.38 -12.68
CA GLN A 15 -20.94 -7.92 -11.33
C GLN A 15 -19.47 -8.14 -10.92
N PRO A 16 -18.60 -8.78 -11.73
CA PRO A 16 -17.18 -8.94 -11.37
C PRO A 16 -16.44 -7.60 -11.26
N GLU A 17 -16.78 -6.60 -12.09
CA GLU A 17 -16.17 -5.27 -12.00
C GLU A 17 -16.55 -4.56 -10.69
N TRP A 18 -17.81 -4.69 -10.27
CA TRP A 18 -18.25 -4.12 -9.00
C TRP A 18 -17.60 -4.83 -7.81
N ASP A 19 -17.48 -6.16 -7.87
CA ASP A 19 -16.78 -6.94 -6.84
C ASP A 19 -15.29 -6.54 -6.76
N ALA A 20 -14.62 -6.39 -7.91
CA ALA A 20 -13.22 -5.95 -7.97
C ALA A 20 -13.05 -4.57 -7.32
N LYS A 21 -13.90 -3.62 -7.69
CA LYS A 21 -13.89 -2.26 -7.13
C LYS A 21 -14.17 -2.27 -5.62
N SER A 22 -15.12 -3.09 -5.18
CA SER A 22 -15.45 -3.25 -3.77
C SER A 22 -14.25 -3.77 -2.98
N ILE A 23 -13.58 -4.83 -3.45
CA ILE A 23 -12.41 -5.42 -2.79
C ILE A 23 -11.24 -4.42 -2.78
N PHE A 24 -10.89 -3.85 -3.93
CA PHE A 24 -9.76 -2.90 -3.99
C PHE A 24 -10.00 -1.61 -3.21
N SER A 25 -11.25 -1.15 -3.07
CA SER A 25 -11.56 0.05 -2.30
C SER A 25 -11.23 -0.07 -0.80
N LYS A 26 -11.20 -1.29 -0.27
CA LYS A 26 -10.82 -1.54 1.13
C LYS A 26 -9.30 -1.48 1.35
N LEU A 27 -8.52 -1.71 0.30
CA LEU A 27 -7.06 -1.63 0.33
C LEU A 27 -6.54 -0.24 -0.09
N ILE A 28 -7.21 0.41 -1.06
CA ILE A 28 -6.74 1.66 -1.66
C ILE A 28 -7.54 2.84 -1.10
N GLN A 29 -6.89 3.64 -0.26
CA GLN A 29 -7.44 4.89 0.26
C GLN A 29 -6.82 6.10 -0.43
N LYS A 30 -7.61 6.84 -1.24
CA LYS A 30 -7.12 7.99 -2.03
C LYS A 30 -6.54 9.11 -1.18
N ASP A 31 -7.06 9.32 0.03
CA ASP A 31 -6.59 10.32 0.97
C ASP A 31 -5.20 9.98 1.55
N GLN A 32 -4.82 8.69 1.50
CA GLN A 32 -3.54 8.16 1.98
C GLN A 32 -2.45 8.11 0.90
N LEU A 33 -2.58 8.87 -0.19
CA LEU A 33 -1.54 8.99 -1.21
C LEU A 33 -0.27 9.60 -0.61
N VAL A 34 0.86 8.93 -0.86
CA VAL A 34 2.17 9.28 -0.34
C VAL A 34 3.11 9.79 -1.43
N GLY A 35 3.08 9.16 -2.61
CA GLY A 35 4.03 9.47 -3.68
C GLY A 35 3.98 8.46 -4.81
N ASP A 36 5.10 8.34 -5.53
CA ASP A 36 5.20 7.60 -6.78
C ASP A 36 6.40 6.65 -6.78
N LEU A 37 6.22 5.45 -7.32
CA LEU A 37 7.31 4.52 -7.56
C LEU A 37 8.11 4.98 -8.78
N TYR A 38 9.42 5.17 -8.63
CA TYR A 38 10.30 5.60 -9.74
C TYR A 38 11.27 4.52 -10.20
N SER A 39 11.47 3.46 -9.42
CA SER A 39 12.33 2.33 -9.78
C SER A 39 11.82 1.08 -9.05
N ILE A 40 11.82 -0.06 -9.74
CA ILE A 40 11.41 -1.34 -9.19
C ILE A 40 12.26 -2.46 -9.80
N ASN A 41 12.67 -3.40 -8.96
CA ASN A 41 13.31 -4.66 -9.30
C ASN A 41 12.45 -5.81 -8.74
N TYR A 42 12.90 -7.06 -8.80
CA TYR A 42 12.15 -8.19 -8.22
C TYR A 42 12.04 -8.16 -6.69
N ASP A 43 13.07 -7.62 -6.01
CA ASP A 43 13.13 -7.62 -4.54
C ASP A 43 12.91 -6.24 -3.90
N GLU A 44 13.22 -5.17 -4.63
CA GLU A 44 13.28 -3.81 -4.09
C GLU A 44 12.56 -2.81 -5.00
N GLY A 45 11.89 -1.84 -4.39
CA GLY A 45 11.27 -0.70 -5.05
C GLY A 45 11.72 0.62 -4.41
N LYS A 46 11.96 1.64 -5.22
CA LYS A 46 12.29 2.98 -4.74
C LYS A 46 11.14 3.93 -5.01
N VAL A 47 10.71 4.59 -3.95
CA VAL A 47 9.55 5.48 -3.92
C VAL A 47 10.02 6.91 -3.74
N LEU A 48 9.49 7.81 -4.56
CA LEU A 48 9.63 9.24 -4.41
C LEU A 48 8.46 9.77 -3.60
N VAL A 49 8.75 10.38 -2.47
CA VAL A 49 7.76 10.92 -1.52
C VAL A 49 7.93 12.43 -1.42
N HIS A 50 6.81 13.13 -1.29
CA HIS A 50 6.78 14.56 -1.02
C HIS A 50 6.33 14.84 0.42
N ASP A 51 6.97 15.79 1.09
CA ASP A 51 6.74 16.08 2.51
C ASP A 51 5.28 16.48 2.83
N PHE A 52 4.59 17.20 1.93
CA PHE A 52 3.16 17.52 2.09
C PHE A 52 2.29 16.26 2.23
N HIS A 53 2.48 15.29 1.35
CA HIS A 53 1.73 14.03 1.36
C HIS A 53 2.11 13.18 2.57
N ARG A 54 3.41 13.10 2.87
CA ARG A 54 3.93 12.43 4.07
C ARG A 54 3.32 13.01 5.35
N GLN A 55 3.23 14.33 5.49
CA GLN A 55 2.64 14.98 6.66
C GLN A 55 1.14 14.69 6.76
N LYS A 56 0.42 14.73 5.63
CA LYS A 56 -1.01 14.43 5.56
C LYS A 56 -1.34 13.02 6.07
N VAL A 57 -0.53 12.02 5.72
CA VAL A 57 -0.72 10.62 6.14
C VAL A 57 -0.16 10.30 7.53
N GLY A 58 0.30 11.31 8.28
CA GLY A 58 0.87 11.13 9.62
C GLY A 58 2.29 10.56 9.64
N GLY A 59 3.01 10.64 8.51
CA GLY A 59 4.38 10.14 8.34
C GLY A 59 4.46 8.68 7.91
N ILE A 60 5.67 8.27 7.52
CA ILE A 60 5.99 6.92 7.01
C ILE A 60 7.06 6.35 7.95
N PRO A 61 6.67 5.48 8.90
CA PRO A 61 7.63 4.85 9.79
C PRO A 61 8.50 3.81 9.08
N SER A 62 9.67 3.50 9.65
CA SER A 62 10.46 2.35 9.19
C SER A 62 9.66 1.06 9.39
N LEU A 63 9.83 0.10 8.48
CA LEU A 63 9.14 -1.20 8.46
C LEU A 63 7.62 -1.14 8.27
N SER A 64 7.03 0.04 8.05
CA SER A 64 5.62 0.14 7.71
C SER A 64 5.34 -0.45 6.33
N PHE A 65 4.12 -0.91 6.12
CA PHE A 65 3.66 -1.33 4.80
C PHE A 65 3.26 -0.13 3.94
N LEU A 66 3.48 -0.24 2.64
CA LEU A 66 3.00 0.65 1.60
C LEU A 66 2.37 -0.18 0.49
N ILE A 67 1.41 0.40 -0.21
CA ILE A 67 0.68 -0.22 -1.31
C ILE A 67 1.09 0.49 -2.59
N ALA A 68 1.60 -0.25 -3.58
CA ALA A 68 1.87 0.24 -4.91
C ALA A 68 0.82 -0.30 -5.88
N THR A 69 0.12 0.58 -6.59
CA THR A 69 -0.92 0.15 -7.53
C THR A 69 -1.09 1.14 -8.69
N ARG A 70 -1.60 0.63 -9.81
CA ARG A 70 -2.05 1.39 -10.98
C ARG A 70 -3.56 1.51 -11.07
N ILE A 71 -4.28 0.81 -10.19
CA ILE A 71 -5.73 0.75 -10.20
C ILE A 71 -6.29 2.14 -9.87
N ASN A 72 -7.14 2.64 -10.77
CA ASN A 72 -7.96 3.81 -10.50
C ASN A 72 -9.39 3.36 -10.17
N LEU A 73 -9.83 3.59 -8.93
CA LEU A 73 -11.17 3.22 -8.48
C LEU A 73 -12.29 3.99 -9.22
N ASP A 74 -11.98 5.07 -9.93
CA ASP A 74 -12.98 5.83 -10.71
C ASP A 74 -13.18 5.28 -12.12
N GLU A 75 -12.26 4.44 -12.61
CA GLU A 75 -12.29 3.84 -13.94
C GLU A 75 -12.81 2.40 -13.89
N GLU A 76 -13.06 1.82 -15.07
CA GLU A 76 -13.38 0.40 -15.20
C GLU A 76 -12.14 -0.44 -14.87
N ILE A 77 -12.31 -1.47 -14.03
CA ILE A 77 -11.23 -2.33 -13.56
C ILE A 77 -11.38 -3.69 -14.23
N ASP A 78 -10.50 -4.01 -15.16
CA ASP A 78 -10.37 -5.35 -15.70
C ASP A 78 -9.45 -6.19 -14.79
N TYR A 79 -10.05 -7.06 -13.98
CA TYR A 79 -9.31 -7.93 -13.05
C TYR A 79 -8.38 -8.94 -13.74
N LYS A 80 -8.53 -9.16 -15.06
CA LYS A 80 -7.65 -10.04 -15.84
C LYS A 80 -6.38 -9.34 -16.30
N ASP A 81 -6.37 -8.01 -16.29
CA ASP A 81 -5.17 -7.25 -16.59
C ASP A 81 -4.18 -7.39 -15.43
N GLU A 82 -2.92 -7.60 -15.76
CA GLU A 82 -1.84 -7.65 -14.77
C GLU A 82 -1.66 -6.31 -14.05
N ASP A 83 -2.04 -5.20 -14.69
CA ASP A 83 -2.07 -3.88 -14.07
C ASP A 83 -3.15 -3.75 -12.98
N ALA A 84 -4.13 -4.66 -12.93
CA ALA A 84 -5.14 -4.76 -11.87
C ALA A 84 -4.62 -5.55 -10.66
N SER A 85 -3.43 -5.16 -10.20
CA SER A 85 -2.78 -5.75 -9.04
C SER A 85 -2.29 -4.68 -8.05
N ILE A 86 -2.05 -5.12 -6.81
CA ILE A 86 -1.51 -4.33 -5.72
C ILE A 86 -0.20 -4.98 -5.28
N ILE A 87 0.90 -4.27 -5.44
CA ILE A 87 2.20 -4.71 -4.93
C ILE A 87 2.33 -4.22 -3.48
N LEU A 88 2.54 -5.15 -2.55
CA LEU A 88 2.79 -4.86 -1.16
C LEU A 88 4.28 -4.56 -0.95
N LEU A 89 4.56 -3.38 -0.44
CA LEU A 89 5.89 -2.88 -0.16
C LEU A 89 6.09 -2.78 1.36
N ARG A 90 7.31 -3.04 1.81
CA ARG A 90 7.76 -2.80 3.19
C ARG A 90 8.85 -1.74 3.18
N VAL A 91 8.66 -0.66 3.92
CA VAL A 91 9.66 0.40 4.05
C VAL A 91 10.90 -0.14 4.76
N MET A 92 12.07 0.04 4.14
CA MET A 92 13.34 -0.41 4.72
C MET A 92 14.13 0.78 5.26
N ASP A 93 14.52 1.70 4.37
CA ASP A 93 15.37 2.84 4.69
C ASP A 93 15.12 4.00 3.72
N ALA A 94 15.81 5.12 3.90
CA ALA A 94 15.88 6.18 2.90
C ALA A 94 16.62 5.70 1.64
N ALA A 95 16.22 6.20 0.48
CA ALA A 95 16.90 5.97 -0.79
C ALA A 95 17.52 7.27 -1.30
N GLN A 96 18.75 7.19 -1.79
CA GLN A 96 19.38 8.33 -2.44
C GLN A 96 18.73 8.63 -3.79
N ILE A 97 18.36 9.89 -4.00
CA ILE A 97 17.92 10.44 -5.28
C ILE A 97 19.04 11.32 -5.87
N PRO A 98 19.12 11.47 -7.20
CA PRO A 98 20.21 12.22 -7.84
C PRO A 98 20.42 13.64 -7.30
N GLN A 99 19.33 14.29 -6.89
CA GLN A 99 19.33 15.65 -6.35
C GLN A 99 19.84 15.77 -4.89
N ASP A 100 20.04 14.66 -4.17
CA ASP A 100 20.37 14.70 -2.74
C ASP A 100 21.72 15.37 -2.45
N LYS A 101 22.70 15.25 -3.35
CA LYS A 101 24.03 15.88 -3.17
C LYS A 101 23.94 17.40 -3.21
N GLU A 102 23.16 17.93 -4.14
CA GLU A 102 22.91 19.36 -4.26
C GLU A 102 22.06 19.84 -3.09
N ALA A 103 21.05 19.05 -2.71
CA ALA A 103 20.20 19.33 -1.57
C ALA A 103 20.99 19.41 -0.25
N GLU A 104 21.91 18.48 -0.01
CA GLU A 104 22.79 18.47 1.15
C GLU A 104 23.69 19.71 1.19
N SER A 105 24.28 20.06 0.04
CA SER A 105 25.13 21.26 -0.08
C SER A 105 24.34 22.54 0.24
N ILE A 106 23.11 22.66 -0.26
CA ILE A 106 22.22 23.78 0.05
C ILE A 106 21.89 23.82 1.54
N ARG A 107 21.54 22.67 2.15
CA ARG A 107 21.23 22.59 3.58
C ARG A 107 22.40 23.03 4.46
N ILE A 108 23.62 22.58 4.14
CA ILE A 108 24.84 22.98 4.86
C ILE A 108 25.08 24.49 4.72
N ASN A 109 25.01 25.02 3.50
CA ASN A 109 25.24 26.44 3.25
C ASN A 109 24.20 27.34 3.95
N THR A 110 22.91 26.96 3.90
CA THR A 110 21.85 27.71 4.57
C THR A 110 22.01 27.65 6.08
N SER A 111 22.33 26.47 6.64
CA SER A 111 22.62 26.30 8.07
C SER A 111 23.80 27.15 8.54
N GLN A 112 24.88 27.24 7.75
CA GLN A 112 26.02 28.11 8.06
C GLN A 112 25.65 29.60 8.08
N ARG A 113 24.71 30.05 7.23
CA ARG A 113 24.26 31.46 7.19
C ARG A 113 23.47 31.87 8.41
N ILE A 114 22.61 30.98 8.91
CA ILE A 114 21.78 31.22 10.10
C ILE A 114 22.47 30.79 11.40
N SER A 115 23.72 30.31 11.32
CA SER A 115 24.49 29.84 12.46
C SER A 115 24.65 30.97 13.49
N GLY A 116 23.94 30.85 14.61
CA GLY A 116 23.90 31.85 15.68
C GLY A 116 22.52 32.45 15.95
N GLU A 117 21.54 32.24 15.06
CA GLU A 117 20.14 32.68 15.24
C GLU A 117 19.31 31.52 15.82
N VAL A 118 18.99 31.59 17.12
CA VAL A 118 18.28 30.51 17.83
C VAL A 118 16.82 30.35 17.38
N ASP A 119 16.22 31.43 16.89
CA ASP A 119 14.80 31.46 16.50
C ASP A 119 14.57 31.10 15.02
N LYS A 120 15.62 30.88 14.23
CA LYS A 120 15.50 30.56 12.80
C LYS A 120 15.98 29.14 12.50
N ASN A 121 15.16 28.43 11.73
CA ASN A 121 15.52 27.15 11.16
C ASN A 121 15.90 27.30 9.68
N TRP A 122 16.70 26.36 9.17
CA TRP A 122 17.21 26.41 7.79
C TRP A 122 16.09 26.28 6.74
N ASP A 123 14.97 25.66 7.11
CA ASP A 123 13.78 25.42 6.29
C ASP A 123 12.73 26.54 6.37
N GLY A 124 12.98 27.59 7.16
CA GLY A 124 12.08 28.73 7.34
C GLY A 124 11.79 29.51 6.05
N GLU A 125 10.68 30.26 6.03
CA GLU A 125 10.27 31.08 4.88
C GLU A 125 11.28 32.17 4.53
N GLU A 126 12.01 32.70 5.52
CA GLU A 126 12.98 33.77 5.35
C GLU A 126 14.36 33.29 4.86
N SER A 127 14.68 32.01 5.04
CA SER A 127 16.02 31.45 4.76
C SER A 127 16.14 30.82 3.37
N MET A 128 15.02 30.55 2.70
CA MET A 128 14.99 29.75 1.47
C MET A 128 13.87 30.20 0.53
N ASP A 129 14.18 30.29 -0.76
CA ASP A 129 13.17 30.59 -1.78
C ASP A 129 12.22 29.41 -2.02
N LEU A 130 11.05 29.71 -2.58
CA LEU A 130 9.97 28.74 -2.78
C LEU A 130 10.37 27.57 -3.69
N ASN A 131 11.16 27.84 -4.74
CA ASN A 131 11.56 26.80 -5.70
C ASN A 131 12.53 25.82 -5.05
N THR A 132 13.55 26.32 -4.36
CA THR A 132 14.49 25.48 -3.62
C THR A 132 13.78 24.69 -2.52
N ARG A 133 12.84 25.29 -1.79
CA ARG A 133 12.04 24.56 -0.78
C ARG A 133 11.25 23.41 -1.42
N HIS A 134 10.63 23.63 -2.57
CA HIS A 134 9.88 22.60 -3.28
C HIS A 134 10.77 21.41 -3.68
N VAL A 135 11.94 21.68 -4.28
CA VAL A 135 12.89 20.62 -4.67
C VAL A 135 13.37 19.82 -3.45
N LEU A 136 13.65 20.50 -2.34
CA LEU A 136 14.10 19.88 -1.09
C LEU A 136 13.00 19.12 -0.32
N SER A 137 11.74 19.30 -0.70
CA SER A 137 10.57 18.62 -0.10
C SER A 137 10.38 17.19 -0.64
N PHE A 138 11.14 16.80 -1.66
CA PHE A 138 11.15 15.45 -2.18
C PHE A 138 12.23 14.59 -1.51
N SER A 139 11.88 13.35 -1.22
CA SER A 139 12.78 12.37 -0.61
C SER A 139 12.57 10.98 -1.22
N GLY A 140 13.64 10.19 -1.30
CA GLY A 140 13.58 8.80 -1.71
C GLY A 140 13.39 7.86 -0.52
N ILE A 141 12.57 6.83 -0.68
CA ILE A 141 12.42 5.73 0.27
C ILE A 141 12.70 4.42 -0.44
N SER A 142 13.57 3.61 0.15
CA SER A 142 13.82 2.22 -0.26
C SER A 142 12.81 1.29 0.40
N CYS A 143 12.15 0.48 -0.42
CA CYS A 143 11.17 -0.49 0.00
C CYS A 143 11.57 -1.88 -0.47
N ARG A 144 11.29 -2.90 0.33
CA ARG A 144 11.35 -4.30 -0.07
C ARG A 144 9.98 -4.73 -0.58
N ILE A 145 9.96 -5.49 -1.65
CA ILE A 145 8.74 -6.12 -2.17
C ILE A 145 8.41 -7.34 -1.29
N VAL A 146 7.18 -7.37 -0.79
CA VAL A 146 6.67 -8.45 0.07
C VAL A 146 5.86 -9.45 -0.75
N GLY A 147 5.20 -8.98 -1.80
CA GLY A 147 4.39 -9.79 -2.69
C GLY A 147 3.34 -8.97 -3.42
N THR A 148 2.44 -9.66 -4.11
CA THR A 148 1.44 -9.06 -4.99
C THR A 148 0.06 -9.61 -4.66
N PHE A 149 -0.88 -8.72 -4.38
CA PHE A 149 -2.31 -9.02 -4.31
C PHE A 149 -2.94 -8.87 -5.69
N PHE A 150 -3.72 -9.86 -6.09
CA PHE A 150 -4.44 -9.87 -7.36
C PHE A 150 -5.80 -10.54 -7.17
N LEU A 151 -6.72 -10.34 -8.12
CA LEU A 151 -8.03 -10.95 -8.10
C LEU A 151 -8.06 -12.15 -9.05
N GLU A 152 -8.73 -13.20 -8.61
CA GLU A 152 -8.97 -14.38 -9.44
C GLU A 152 -10.39 -14.90 -9.21
N GLU A 153 -10.96 -15.54 -10.23
CA GLU A 153 -12.23 -16.25 -10.10
C GLU A 153 -12.04 -17.55 -9.31
N ASP A 154 -13.00 -17.94 -8.46
CA ASP A 154 -12.94 -19.26 -7.80
C ASP A 154 -13.32 -20.35 -8.80
N GLU A 155 -12.35 -21.17 -9.20
CA GLU A 155 -12.54 -22.32 -10.10
C GLU A 155 -13.66 -23.28 -9.65
N ASN A 156 -13.96 -23.33 -8.34
CA ASN A 156 -14.96 -24.25 -7.79
C ASN A 156 -16.39 -23.70 -7.79
N LYS A 157 -16.56 -22.37 -7.90
CA LYS A 157 -17.86 -21.69 -7.93
C LYS A 157 -17.76 -20.39 -8.73
N PRO A 158 -17.95 -20.43 -10.06
CA PRO A 158 -17.86 -19.25 -10.93
C PRO A 158 -18.92 -18.16 -10.64
N HIS A 159 -19.91 -18.44 -9.78
CA HIS A 159 -20.93 -17.49 -9.33
C HIS A 159 -20.65 -16.87 -7.94
N ASP A 160 -19.56 -17.25 -7.25
CA ASP A 160 -19.25 -16.83 -5.87
C ASP A 160 -18.40 -15.53 -5.81
N GLY A 161 -18.29 -14.83 -6.93
CA GLY A 161 -17.56 -13.56 -7.06
C GLY A 161 -16.04 -13.72 -7.16
N LEU A 162 -15.35 -12.59 -7.27
CA LEU A 162 -13.89 -12.52 -7.31
C LEU A 162 -13.30 -12.72 -5.90
N LYS A 163 -12.16 -13.43 -5.82
CA LYS A 163 -11.42 -13.62 -4.57
C LYS A 163 -10.05 -12.97 -4.67
N LEU A 164 -9.67 -12.30 -3.58
CA LEU A 164 -8.33 -11.77 -3.41
C LEU A 164 -7.36 -12.92 -3.17
N LYS A 165 -6.31 -13.01 -3.98
CA LYS A 165 -5.18 -13.91 -3.79
C LYS A 165 -3.90 -13.11 -3.55
N PHE A 166 -2.93 -13.74 -2.91
CA PHE A 166 -1.62 -13.16 -2.60
C PHE A 166 -0.51 -14.07 -3.14
N GLY A 167 0.35 -13.51 -3.98
CA GLY A 167 1.61 -14.13 -4.40
C GLY A 167 2.78 -13.55 -3.61
N SER A 168 3.76 -14.37 -3.23
CA SER A 168 4.96 -13.95 -2.50
C SER A 168 5.91 -13.07 -3.32
N ASP A 169 5.75 -13.06 -4.63
CA ASP A 169 6.66 -12.42 -5.58
C ASP A 169 5.88 -11.55 -6.57
N ILE A 170 6.60 -10.79 -7.40
CA ILE A 170 6.02 -10.11 -8.57
C ILE A 170 6.10 -11.05 -9.78
N SER A 171 4.99 -11.18 -10.52
CA SER A 171 4.90 -12.00 -11.73
C SER A 171 5.65 -11.39 -12.91
N ASN A 172 5.73 -10.05 -12.96
CA ASN A 172 6.29 -9.33 -14.10
C ASN A 172 7.16 -8.14 -13.67
N TYR A 173 8.09 -7.80 -14.55
CA TYR A 173 9.02 -6.70 -14.37
C TYR A 173 8.52 -5.43 -15.03
N TYR A 174 8.35 -4.37 -14.24
CA TYR A 174 7.81 -3.09 -14.69
C TYR A 174 8.93 -2.08 -14.95
N SER A 175 9.43 -2.01 -16.18
CA SER A 175 10.56 -1.13 -16.54
C SER A 175 10.21 0.36 -16.65
N ASN A 176 8.99 0.69 -17.10
CA ASN A 176 8.54 2.07 -17.34
C ASN A 176 7.04 2.23 -17.05
N LYS A 177 6.58 1.64 -15.95
CA LYS A 177 5.20 1.81 -15.48
C LYS A 177 5.24 2.50 -14.12
N GLY A 178 4.69 3.71 -14.06
CA GLY A 178 4.54 4.43 -12.80
C GLY A 178 3.44 3.79 -11.95
N PHE A 179 3.72 3.61 -10.66
CA PHE A 179 2.76 3.17 -9.65
C PHE A 179 2.51 4.29 -8.65
N LYS A 180 1.25 4.45 -8.23
CA LYS A 180 0.90 5.32 -7.11
C LYS A 180 1.11 4.57 -5.81
N ILE A 181 1.70 5.26 -4.84
CA ILE A 181 2.01 4.70 -3.52
C ILE A 181 1.06 5.25 -2.48
N PHE A 182 0.40 4.34 -1.76
CA PHE A 182 -0.52 4.62 -0.68
C PHE A 182 -0.02 4.03 0.63
N LYS A 183 -0.32 4.71 1.73
CA LYS A 183 -0.12 4.15 3.08
C LYS A 183 -1.42 3.45 3.51
N PRO A 184 -1.41 2.17 3.88
CA PRO A 184 -2.63 1.50 4.32
C PRO A 184 -3.16 2.16 5.60
N ASN A 185 -4.45 2.44 5.64
CA ASN A 185 -5.13 2.84 6.88
C ASN A 185 -5.30 1.63 7.83
N ALA A 186 -5.97 1.81 8.96
CA ALA A 186 -6.20 0.73 9.92
C ALA A 186 -6.99 -0.45 9.33
N GLU A 187 -8.01 -0.16 8.51
CA GLU A 187 -8.87 -1.17 7.88
C GLU A 187 -8.12 -1.98 6.81
N ALA A 188 -7.40 -1.30 5.91
CA ALA A 188 -6.55 -1.92 4.90
C ALA A 188 -5.44 -2.75 5.53
N LEU A 189 -4.82 -2.25 6.61
CA LEU A 189 -3.81 -3.00 7.34
C LEU A 189 -4.41 -4.26 7.98
N GLU A 190 -5.64 -4.19 8.49
CA GLU A 190 -6.34 -5.35 9.06
C GLU A 190 -6.57 -6.42 8.00
N GLU A 191 -6.98 -6.03 6.79
CA GLU A 191 -7.14 -6.95 5.67
C GLU A 191 -5.82 -7.57 5.22
N ILE A 192 -4.74 -6.78 5.14
CA ILE A 192 -3.42 -7.28 4.74
C ILE A 192 -2.87 -8.27 5.77
N VAL A 193 -2.95 -7.94 7.06
CA VAL A 193 -2.35 -8.75 8.13
C VAL A 193 -3.16 -10.01 8.42
N ASN A 194 -4.49 -9.95 8.30
CA ASN A 194 -5.37 -11.09 8.53
C ASN A 194 -5.77 -11.81 7.24
N TYR A 195 -5.04 -11.56 6.14
CA TYR A 195 -5.21 -12.29 4.90
C TYR A 195 -4.88 -13.77 5.13
N CYS A 196 -5.76 -14.65 4.65
CA CYS A 196 -5.57 -16.09 4.66
C CYS A 196 -6.02 -16.63 3.31
N ASP A 197 -5.22 -17.52 2.72
CA ASP A 197 -5.53 -18.12 1.43
C ASP A 197 -6.88 -18.86 1.50
N PRO A 198 -7.80 -18.59 0.55
CA PRO A 198 -9.07 -19.31 0.45
C PRO A 198 -8.93 -20.85 0.45
N LEU A 199 -7.83 -21.39 -0.09
CA LEU A 199 -7.56 -22.84 -0.09
C LEU A 199 -7.27 -23.37 1.31
N ASN A 200 -6.46 -22.66 2.09
CA ASN A 200 -6.20 -23.03 3.48
C ASN A 200 -7.49 -23.00 4.28
N LEU A 201 -8.31 -21.97 4.09
CA LEU A 201 -9.59 -21.81 4.78
C LEU A 201 -10.57 -22.97 4.49
N LYS A 202 -10.65 -23.42 3.23
CA LYS A 202 -11.40 -24.64 2.85
C LYS A 202 -10.84 -25.88 3.56
N SER A 203 -9.52 -26.04 3.59
CA SER A 203 -8.87 -27.19 4.25
C SER A 203 -9.11 -27.22 5.77
N HIS A 204 -9.21 -26.06 6.43
CA HIS A 204 -9.54 -25.98 7.86
C HIS A 204 -10.97 -26.42 8.13
N ILE A 205 -11.92 -25.98 7.29
CA ILE A 205 -13.33 -26.40 7.38
C ILE A 205 -13.42 -27.92 7.25
N GLU A 206 -12.75 -28.50 6.26
CA GLU A 206 -12.80 -29.94 5.99
C GLU A 206 -12.13 -30.78 7.10
N LYS A 207 -11.00 -30.32 7.67
CA LYS A 207 -10.24 -31.08 8.67
C LYS A 207 -10.73 -30.90 10.10
N TYR A 208 -11.14 -29.68 10.46
CA TYR A 208 -11.40 -29.31 11.86
C TYR A 208 -12.83 -28.86 12.12
N GLY A 209 -13.65 -28.62 11.08
CA GLY A 209 -15.06 -28.26 11.22
C GLY A 209 -15.33 -26.87 11.81
N GLU A 210 -14.29 -26.12 12.17
CA GLU A 210 -14.37 -24.80 12.79
C GLU A 210 -13.51 -23.78 12.01
N THR A 211 -14.06 -22.59 11.83
CA THR A 211 -13.38 -21.42 11.25
C THR A 211 -13.18 -20.31 12.28
N GLU A 212 -13.26 -20.64 13.57
CA GLU A 212 -13.13 -19.65 14.62
C GLU A 212 -11.72 -19.08 14.66
N ARG A 213 -11.66 -17.75 14.56
CA ARG A 213 -10.44 -16.97 14.64
C ARG A 213 -10.24 -16.51 16.08
N VAL A 214 -9.06 -16.77 16.63
CA VAL A 214 -8.69 -16.28 17.95
C VAL A 214 -7.82 -15.04 17.80
N LYS A 215 -8.11 -13.99 18.58
CA LYS A 215 -7.28 -12.79 18.62
C LYS A 215 -5.93 -13.11 19.27
N LEU A 216 -4.86 -13.05 18.49
CA LEU A 216 -3.49 -13.24 18.97
C LEU A 216 -2.94 -11.97 19.61
N GLY A 217 -3.25 -10.81 19.03
CA GLY A 217 -2.70 -9.54 19.50
C GLY A 217 -3.10 -8.35 18.64
N SER A 218 -2.21 -7.35 18.56
CA SER A 218 -2.38 -6.18 17.69
C SER A 218 -1.06 -5.77 17.06
N VAL A 219 -1.11 -5.30 15.82
CA VAL A 219 0.02 -4.77 15.06
C VAL A 219 -0.03 -3.25 15.01
N ARG A 220 1.16 -2.65 14.96
CA ARG A 220 1.40 -1.21 14.82
C ARG A 220 2.56 -0.98 13.86
N TYR A 221 2.59 0.16 13.18
CA TYR A 221 3.64 0.47 12.21
C TYR A 221 5.00 0.76 12.83
N ALA A 222 5.05 1.34 14.03
CA ALA A 222 6.30 1.58 14.74
C ALA A 222 6.12 1.47 16.25
N SER A 223 7.23 1.27 16.96
CA SER A 223 7.26 1.32 18.42
C SER A 223 6.81 2.68 18.95
N THR A 224 7.20 3.76 18.27
CA THR A 224 6.81 5.13 18.55
C THR A 224 5.37 5.37 18.09
N ASN A 225 4.41 5.18 19.00
CA ASN A 225 3.02 5.51 18.74
C ASN A 225 2.79 7.02 18.96
N ARG A 226 2.66 7.78 17.87
CA ARG A 226 2.17 9.16 17.91
C ARG A 226 0.72 9.17 17.44
N LYS A 227 -0.18 9.80 18.21
CA LYS A 227 -1.60 9.98 17.84
C LYS A 227 -1.82 10.53 16.43
N HIS A 228 -0.84 11.24 15.88
CA HIS A 228 -0.91 11.83 14.54
C HIS A 228 -0.67 10.82 13.40
N GLN A 229 -0.21 9.59 13.71
CA GLN A 229 -0.02 8.52 12.72
C GLN A 229 -1.32 7.84 12.30
N GLN A 230 -2.43 8.14 13.00
CA GLN A 230 -3.81 7.72 12.69
C GLN A 230 -4.04 6.21 12.52
N VAL A 231 -3.10 5.36 12.97
CA VAL A 231 -3.23 3.92 12.95
C VAL A 231 -2.93 3.39 14.35
N ASP A 232 -3.99 3.10 15.10
CA ASP A 232 -3.92 2.56 16.45
C ASP A 232 -4.28 1.07 16.44
N ASN A 233 -3.32 0.24 16.87
CA ASN A 233 -3.49 -1.15 17.30
C ASN A 233 -4.49 -2.00 16.49
N VAL A 234 -4.10 -2.35 15.26
CA VAL A 234 -4.91 -3.22 14.40
C VAL A 234 -4.89 -4.66 14.92
N PRO A 235 -6.05 -5.29 15.19
CA PRO A 235 -6.08 -6.64 15.73
C PRO A 235 -5.55 -7.68 14.75
N VAL A 236 -4.83 -8.66 15.28
CA VAL A 236 -4.36 -9.82 14.52
C VAL A 236 -5.02 -11.07 15.04
N TYR A 237 -5.53 -11.86 14.11
CA TYR A 237 -6.19 -13.11 14.36
C TYR A 237 -5.40 -14.27 13.77
N ILE A 238 -5.49 -15.42 14.42
CA ILE A 238 -4.91 -16.67 13.93
C ILE A 238 -5.95 -17.78 14.02
N TYR A 239 -5.85 -18.76 13.13
CA TYR A 239 -6.60 -20.00 13.28
C TYR A 239 -5.82 -20.94 14.21
N PRO A 240 -6.41 -21.41 15.32
CA PRO A 240 -5.73 -22.36 16.19
C PRO A 240 -5.26 -23.63 15.47
N ALA A 241 -5.99 -24.04 14.44
CA ALA A 241 -5.63 -25.16 13.59
C ALA A 241 -4.27 -25.01 12.88
N ASP A 242 -3.84 -23.78 12.55
CA ASP A 242 -2.50 -23.55 11.97
C ASP A 242 -1.37 -23.90 12.94
N LEU A 243 -1.59 -23.70 14.25
CA LEU A 243 -0.61 -24.04 15.28
C LEU A 243 -0.50 -25.56 15.49
N LEU A 244 -1.55 -26.31 15.15
CA LEU A 244 -1.60 -27.77 15.28
C LEU A 244 -1.01 -28.47 14.05
N SER A 245 -0.99 -27.81 12.89
CA SER A 245 -0.44 -28.36 11.65
C SER A 245 1.08 -28.20 11.49
N GLN A 246 1.79 -27.73 12.53
CA GLN A 246 3.23 -27.46 12.51
C GLN A 246 4.10 -28.71 12.72
#